data_AF-A0A0G0NE53-F1
#
_entry.id   AF-A0A0G0NE53-F1
#
_cell.length_a   1.000
_cell.length_b   1.000
_cell.length_c   1.000
_cell.angle_alpha   90.00
_cell.angle_beta   90.00
_cell.angle_gamma   90.00
#
_symmetry.space_group_name_H-M   'P 1'
#
loop_
_entity.id
_entity.type
_entity.pdbx_description
1 polymer ?
#
loop_
_entity_poly.entity_id
_entity_poly.type
_entity_poly.pdbx_seq_one_letter_code
_entity_poly.pdbx_strand_id
1 'polypeptide(L)'
;MSKISYKKIKEGLRTGKLIDYDDLFASYPNERQKRIKERARYLMAAWELRKLRQKARLSQQALAKKMDVKREFISRIESGEQNVTIATLYKIADAVGKEFKFTFK
;
A
#
# COMPACT_ATOMS: atom_id res chain seq x y z
N MET A 1 12.92 11.21 -4.83
CA MET A 1 12.51 12.34 -3.97
C MET A 1 13.05 13.64 -4.59
N SER A 2 12.25 14.71 -4.60
CA SER A 2 12.67 16.02 -5.13
C SER A 2 13.79 16.65 -4.30
N LYS A 3 14.76 17.32 -4.94
CA LYS A 3 15.88 18.05 -4.29
C LYS A 3 15.39 19.07 -3.25
N ILE A 4 14.21 19.65 -3.46
CA ILE A 4 13.58 20.64 -2.58
C ILE A 4 13.13 19.98 -1.26
N SER A 5 12.58 18.77 -1.35
CA SER A 5 12.10 18.01 -0.18
C SER A 5 13.26 17.60 0.73
N TYR A 6 14.41 17.24 0.16
CA TYR A 6 15.60 16.83 0.91
C TYR A 6 16.20 17.99 1.73
N LYS A 7 16.23 19.21 1.16
CA LYS A 7 16.80 20.40 1.82
C LYS A 7 15.98 20.82 3.05
N LYS A 8 14.65 20.83 2.94
CA LYS A 8 13.74 21.13 4.06
C LYS A 8 13.82 20.11 5.18
N ILE A 9 13.97 18.82 4.86
CA ILE A 9 14.14 17.76 5.86
C ILE A 9 15.45 17.96 6.64
N LYS A 10 16.57 18.25 5.94
CA LYS A 10 17.86 18.56 6.58
C LYS A 10 17.79 19.78 7.49
N GLU A 11 17.05 20.81 7.10
CA GLU A 11 16.86 22.01 7.89
C GLU A 11 16.02 21.77 9.15
N GLY A 12 14.93 20.99 9.04
CA GLY A 12 14.13 20.56 10.19
C GLY A 12 14.94 19.73 11.18
N LEU A 13 15.76 18.80 10.69
CA LEU A 13 16.69 18.00 11.51
C LEU A 13 17.76 18.89 12.19
N ARG A 14 18.25 19.92 11.51
CA ARG A 14 19.27 20.85 12.05
C ARG A 14 18.72 21.81 13.09
N THR A 15 17.48 22.26 12.92
CA THR A 15 16.83 23.26 13.78
C THR A 15 16.10 22.65 14.97
N GLY A 16 15.99 21.31 15.03
CA GLY A 16 15.22 20.60 16.06
C GLY A 16 13.70 20.80 15.96
N LYS A 17 13.23 21.61 15.00
CA LYS A 17 11.80 21.86 14.74
C LYS A 17 11.23 20.79 13.82
N LEU A 18 11.27 19.55 14.27
CA LEU A 18 10.48 18.49 13.67
C LEU A 18 9.13 18.47 14.38
N ILE A 19 8.06 18.45 13.60
CA ILE A 19 6.71 18.23 14.14
C ILE A 19 6.59 16.73 14.35
N ASP A 20 6.28 16.32 15.57
CA ASP A 20 5.98 14.94 15.88
C ASP A 20 4.75 14.47 15.08
N TYR A 21 4.79 13.22 14.60
CA TYR A 21 3.69 12.71 13.78
C TYR A 21 2.39 12.59 14.57
N ASP A 22 2.47 12.13 15.83
CA ASP A 22 1.29 11.92 16.66
C ASP A 22 0.65 13.27 17.00
N ASP A 23 1.46 14.27 17.33
CA ASP A 23 1.00 15.65 17.54
C ASP A 23 0.36 16.24 16.28
N LEU A 24 1.03 16.10 15.12
CA LEU A 24 0.50 16.57 13.84
C LEU A 24 -0.81 15.87 13.48
N PHE A 25 -0.88 14.57 13.70
CA PHE A 25 -2.05 13.77 13.36
C PHE A 25 -3.23 14.10 14.27
N ALA A 26 -2.98 14.27 15.58
CA ALA A 26 -3.97 14.71 16.55
C ALA A 26 -4.51 16.12 16.25
N SER A 27 -3.69 16.99 15.67
CA SER A 27 -4.10 18.35 15.27
C SER A 27 -5.13 18.38 14.13
N TYR A 28 -5.31 17.29 13.38
CA TYR A 28 -6.26 17.25 12.28
C TYR A 28 -7.71 17.09 12.75
N PRO A 29 -8.68 17.65 12.03
CA PRO A 29 -10.10 17.38 12.30
C PRO A 29 -10.41 15.87 12.28
N ASN A 30 -11.32 15.42 13.15
CA ASN A 30 -11.68 14.00 13.29
C ASN A 30 -12.02 13.33 11.95
N GLU A 31 -12.74 14.03 11.06
CA GLU A 31 -13.06 13.53 9.72
C GLU A 31 -11.81 13.27 8.86
N ARG A 32 -10.80 14.14 8.95
CA ARG A 32 -9.52 13.95 8.26
C ARG A 32 -8.75 12.79 8.86
N GLN A 33 -8.73 12.66 10.19
CA GLN A 33 -8.11 11.51 10.86
C GLN A 33 -8.76 10.19 10.42
N LYS A 34 -10.10 10.13 10.38
CA LYS A 34 -10.86 8.95 9.94
C LYS A 34 -10.51 8.57 8.50
N ARG A 35 -10.53 9.52 7.57
CA ARG A 35 -10.14 9.28 6.17
C ARG A 35 -8.70 8.79 6.03
N ILE A 36 -7.76 9.35 6.80
CA ILE A 36 -6.36 8.89 6.78
C ILE A 36 -6.27 7.45 7.30
N LYS A 37 -6.92 7.13 8.43
CA LYS A 37 -6.92 5.77 9.00
C LYS A 37 -7.55 4.76 8.04
N GLU A 38 -8.68 5.10 7.44
CA GLU A 38 -9.34 4.26 6.45
C GLU A 38 -8.44 4.03 5.23
N ARG A 39 -7.86 5.10 4.68
CA ARG A 39 -6.92 4.99 3.56
C ARG A 39 -5.70 4.14 3.91
N ALA A 40 -5.16 4.29 5.12
CA ALA A 40 -4.03 3.50 5.60
C ALA A 40 -4.36 2.00 5.62
N ARG A 41 -5.57 1.60 6.05
CA ARG A 41 -6.00 0.19 6.02
C ARG A 41 -5.95 -0.39 4.61
N TYR A 42 -6.48 0.33 3.62
CA TYR A 42 -6.43 -0.10 2.21
C TYR A 42 -5.01 -0.20 1.67
N LEU A 43 -4.15 0.78 1.98
CA LEU A 43 -2.75 0.77 1.55
C LEU A 43 -1.95 -0.37 2.19
N MET A 44 -2.24 -0.71 3.46
CA MET A 44 -1.63 -1.86 4.12
C MET A 44 -2.02 -3.17 3.42
N ALA A 45 -3.29 -3.35 3.05
CA ALA A 45 -3.72 -4.53 2.30
C ALA A 45 -3.05 -4.63 0.92
N ALA A 46 -2.99 -3.51 0.18
CA ALA A 46 -2.29 -3.43 -1.11
C ALA A 46 -0.79 -3.77 -0.97
N TRP A 47 -0.16 -3.30 0.11
CA TRP A 47 1.24 -3.60 0.39
C TRP A 47 1.48 -5.08 0.70
N GLU A 48 0.58 -5.73 1.44
CA GLU A 48 0.68 -7.17 1.70
C GLU A 48 0.56 -8.01 0.41
N LEU A 49 -0.33 -7.62 -0.52
CA LEU A 49 -0.41 -8.25 -1.85
C LEU A 49 0.89 -8.07 -2.65
N ARG A 50 1.49 -6.87 -2.59
CA ARG A 50 2.80 -6.62 -3.20
C ARG A 50 3.89 -7.49 -2.59
N LYS A 51 3.93 -7.63 -1.25
CA LYS A 51 4.89 -8.51 -0.57
C LYS A 51 4.68 -9.97 -0.98
N LEU A 52 3.44 -10.41 -1.10
CA LEU A 52 3.11 -11.77 -1.54
C LEU A 52 3.70 -12.04 -2.93
N ARG A 53 3.50 -11.14 -3.89
CA ARG A 53 4.10 -11.23 -5.23
C ARG A 53 5.63 -11.28 -5.18
N GLN A 54 6.25 -10.39 -4.39
CA GLN A 54 7.70 -10.32 -4.26
C GLN A 54 8.29 -11.60 -3.64
N LYS A 55 7.64 -12.17 -2.63
CA LYS A 55 8.01 -13.47 -2.04
C LYS A 55 7.93 -14.61 -3.05
N ALA A 56 6.97 -14.55 -3.98
CA ALA A 56 6.87 -15.45 -5.12
C ALA A 56 7.87 -15.16 -6.25
N ARG A 57 8.75 -14.16 -6.10
CA ARG A 57 9.76 -13.73 -7.09
C ARG A 57 9.18 -13.35 -8.46
N LEU A 58 7.95 -12.84 -8.48
CA LEU A 58 7.27 -12.42 -9.71
C LEU A 58 7.39 -10.92 -9.94
N SER A 59 7.59 -10.49 -11.19
CA SER A 59 7.35 -9.10 -11.59
C SER A 59 5.84 -8.81 -11.69
N GLN A 60 5.44 -7.54 -11.73
CA GLN A 60 4.02 -7.19 -11.95
C GLN A 60 3.50 -7.78 -13.27
N GLN A 61 4.33 -7.74 -14.33
CA GLN A 61 4.00 -8.34 -15.63
C GLN A 61 3.82 -9.86 -15.53
N ALA A 62 4.69 -10.54 -14.78
CA ALA A 62 4.63 -12.00 -14.63
C ALA A 62 3.38 -12.44 -13.85
N LEU A 63 3.01 -11.70 -12.78
CA LEU A 63 1.76 -11.96 -12.06
C LEU A 63 0.54 -11.69 -12.95
N ALA A 64 0.56 -10.59 -13.69
CA ALA A 64 -0.52 -10.25 -14.62
C ALA A 64 -0.74 -11.35 -15.67
N LYS A 65 0.34 -11.88 -16.25
CA LYS A 65 0.28 -13.00 -17.20
C LYS A 65 -0.31 -14.27 -16.58
N LYS A 66 0.07 -14.60 -15.33
CA LYS A 66 -0.48 -15.76 -14.61
C LYS A 66 -1.96 -15.62 -14.27
N MET A 67 -2.42 -14.39 -14.05
CA MET A 67 -3.81 -14.08 -13.73
C MET A 67 -4.69 -13.81 -14.97
N ASP A 68 -4.11 -13.81 -16.16
CA ASP A 68 -4.74 -13.40 -17.42
C ASP A 68 -5.36 -11.99 -17.34
N VAL A 69 -4.56 -11.02 -16.89
CA VAL A 69 -4.96 -9.61 -16.77
C VAL A 69 -3.88 -8.68 -17.29
N LYS A 70 -4.25 -7.40 -17.47
CA LYS A 70 -3.30 -6.34 -17.83
C LYS A 70 -2.37 -6.00 -16.66
N ARG A 71 -1.12 -5.62 -16.92
CA ARG A 71 -0.15 -5.21 -15.89
C ARG A 71 -0.65 -4.04 -15.06
N GLU A 72 -1.35 -3.10 -15.69
CA GLU A 72 -1.92 -1.90 -15.07
C GLU A 72 -2.93 -2.26 -13.98
N PHE A 73 -3.64 -3.39 -14.13
CA PHE A 73 -4.54 -3.91 -13.10
C PHE A 73 -3.76 -4.28 -11.84
N ILE A 74 -2.65 -5.01 -11.97
CA ILE A 74 -1.76 -5.34 -10.85
C ILE A 74 -1.18 -4.06 -10.23
N SER A 75 -0.78 -3.08 -11.05
CA SER A 75 -0.26 -1.81 -10.56
C SER A 75 -1.27 -1.06 -9.69
N ARG A 76 -2.53 -0.95 -10.13
CA ARG A 76 -3.60 -0.28 -9.38
C ARG A 76 -3.97 -1.00 -8.08
N ILE A 77 -3.89 -2.32 -8.08
CA ILE A 77 -4.05 -3.13 -6.85
C ILE A 77 -2.93 -2.80 -5.86
N GLU A 78 -1.68 -2.84 -6.30
CA GLU A 78 -0.52 -2.65 -5.42
C GLU A 78 -0.32 -1.19 -4.96
N SER A 79 -0.87 -0.21 -5.67
CA SER A 79 -0.90 1.20 -5.24
C SER A 79 -2.10 1.53 -4.34
N GLY A 80 -3.03 0.59 -4.19
CA GLY A 80 -4.29 0.80 -3.46
C GLY A 80 -5.23 1.78 -4.15
N GLU A 81 -5.04 2.10 -5.43
CA GLU A 81 -5.98 2.90 -6.23
C GLU A 81 -7.29 2.17 -6.51
N GLN A 82 -7.26 0.83 -6.48
CA GLN A 82 -8.42 0.00 -6.75
C GLN A 82 -8.74 -0.92 -5.58
N ASN A 83 -10.03 -1.01 -5.24
CA ASN A 83 -10.53 -2.02 -4.32
C ASN A 83 -10.40 -3.43 -4.94
N VAL A 84 -9.84 -4.36 -4.17
CA VAL A 84 -9.65 -5.74 -4.57
C VAL A 84 -10.88 -6.55 -4.19
N THR A 85 -11.41 -7.33 -5.14
CA THR A 85 -12.53 -8.24 -4.86
C THR A 85 -12.02 -9.54 -4.23
N ILE A 86 -12.88 -10.26 -3.51
CA ILE A 86 -12.55 -11.59 -2.99
C ILE A 86 -12.14 -12.54 -4.11
N ALA A 87 -12.84 -12.52 -5.25
CA ALA A 87 -12.48 -13.32 -6.43
C ALA A 87 -11.06 -13.01 -6.93
N THR A 88 -10.65 -11.75 -6.89
CA THR A 88 -9.28 -11.35 -7.25
C THR A 88 -8.26 -11.89 -6.23
N LEU A 89 -8.59 -11.91 -4.94
CA LEU A 89 -7.71 -12.49 -3.91
C LEU A 89 -7.46 -13.98 -4.14
N TYR A 90 -8.49 -14.75 -4.49
CA TYR A 90 -8.33 -16.16 -4.90
C TYR A 90 -7.40 -16.30 -6.11
N LYS A 91 -7.65 -15.53 -7.19
CA LYS A 91 -6.79 -15.56 -8.39
C LYS A 91 -5.33 -15.21 -8.10
N ILE A 92 -5.09 -14.25 -7.21
CA ILE A 92 -3.72 -13.90 -6.78
C ILE A 92 -3.10 -15.08 -6.04
N ALA A 93 -3.82 -15.68 -5.10
CA ALA A 93 -3.34 -16.82 -4.31
C ALA A 93 -2.97 -18.00 -5.23
N ASP A 94 -3.85 -18.37 -6.16
CA ASP A 94 -3.60 -19.43 -7.14
C ASP A 94 -2.35 -19.11 -8.00
N ALA A 95 -2.24 -17.88 -8.50
CA ALA A 95 -1.12 -17.45 -9.33
C ALA A 95 0.25 -17.55 -8.62
N VAL A 96 0.27 -17.36 -7.30
CA VAL A 96 1.48 -17.48 -6.47
C VAL A 96 1.63 -18.85 -5.79
N GLY A 97 0.73 -19.81 -6.04
CA GLY A 97 0.77 -21.14 -5.42
C GLY A 97 0.48 -21.11 -3.91
N LYS A 98 -0.52 -20.33 -3.50
CA LYS A 98 -0.96 -20.19 -2.10
C LYS A 98 -2.46 -20.41 -1.99
N GLU A 99 -2.93 -20.61 -0.76
CA GLU A 99 -4.34 -20.69 -0.42
C GLU A 99 -4.79 -19.37 0.22
N PHE A 100 -5.93 -18.82 -0.20
CA PHE A 100 -6.55 -17.67 0.44
C PHE A 100 -7.51 -18.13 1.54
N LYS A 101 -7.30 -17.65 2.78
CA LYS A 101 -8.20 -17.87 3.93
C LYS A 101 -8.63 -16.54 4.53
N PHE A 102 -9.93 -16.39 4.76
CA PHE A 102 -10.52 -15.23 5.41
C PHE A 102 -11.00 -15.60 6.81
N THR A 103 -10.58 -14.83 7.82
CA THR A 103 -10.93 -15.04 9.23
C THR A 103 -11.13 -13.69 9.93
N PHE A 104 -12.03 -13.65 10.91
CA PHE A 104 -12.18 -12.51 11.82
C PHE A 104 -11.32 -12.78 13.07
N LYS A 105 -10.68 -11.73 13.58
CA LYS A 105 -9.92 -11.74 14.82
C LYS A 105 -10.49 -10.69 15.76
#